data_AF-A0A960DL00-F1
#
_entry.id   AF-A0A960DL00-F1
#
_cell.length_a   1.000
_cell.length_b   1.000
_cell.length_c   1.000
_cell.angle_alpha   90.00
_cell.angle_beta   90.00
_cell.angle_gamma   90.00
#
_symmetry.space_group_name_H-M   'P 1'
#
loop_
_entity.id
_entity.type
_entity.pdbx_description
1 polymer ?
#
loop_
_entity_poly.entity_id
_entity_poly.type
_entity_poly.pdbx_seq_one_letter_code
_entity_poly.pdbx_strand_id
1 'polypeptide(L)'
;MPVPSTPSVPNDALHAALALVAPGTALRDGIDRIVKAGMGALLVLGDHPDVLSICSGGFLLDAAYSPQRLSELAKMDGAIIISTDGARIARANVHLVPDPTVATSETGTRHRTAERVALSLGVPVVSVSEEMSVINVYAGGMKRQLH
;
A
#
# COMPACT_ATOMS: atom_id res chain seq x y z
N MET A 1 -18.02 -1.50 -25.17
CA MET A 1 -17.24 -2.71 -24.85
C MET A 1 -16.02 -2.26 -24.04
N PRO A 2 -15.82 -2.75 -22.81
CA PRO A 2 -14.60 -2.43 -22.08
C PRO A 2 -13.43 -3.16 -22.76
N VAL A 3 -12.38 -2.42 -23.05
CA VAL A 3 -11.12 -2.96 -23.57
C VAL A 3 -10.51 -3.91 -22.54
N PRO A 4 -9.91 -5.04 -22.95
CA PRO A 4 -9.11 -5.86 -22.04
C PRO A 4 -7.89 -5.05 -21.60
N SER A 5 -7.77 -4.80 -20.30
CA SER A 5 -6.59 -4.18 -19.69
C SER A 5 -5.40 -5.11 -19.89
N THR A 6 -4.53 -4.75 -20.84
CA THR A 6 -3.22 -5.36 -21.05
C THR A 6 -2.51 -5.48 -19.70
N PRO A 7 -1.85 -6.61 -19.36
CA PRO A 7 -0.99 -6.64 -18.19
C PRO A 7 0.06 -5.55 -18.38
N SER A 8 0.05 -4.54 -17.51
CA SER A 8 1.00 -3.44 -17.54
C SER A 8 2.40 -4.04 -17.44
N VAL A 9 3.32 -3.59 -18.30
CA VAL A 9 4.72 -4.01 -18.23
C VAL A 9 5.20 -3.77 -16.80
N PRO A 10 5.98 -4.67 -16.18
CA PRO A 10 6.44 -4.52 -14.78
C PRO A 10 6.93 -3.11 -14.42
N ASN A 11 7.60 -2.46 -15.38
CA ASN A 11 8.09 -1.09 -15.26
C ASN A 11 6.95 -0.06 -15.22
N ASP A 12 5.89 -0.22 -16.02
CA ASP A 12 4.74 0.69 -16.06
C ASP A 12 3.95 0.65 -14.75
N ALA A 13 3.78 -0.53 -14.15
CA ALA A 13 3.12 -0.68 -12.86
C ALA A 13 3.89 0.04 -11.74
N LEU A 14 5.23 -0.10 -11.74
CA LEU A 14 6.08 0.61 -10.79
C LEU A 14 6.05 2.13 -11.03
N HIS A 15 6.13 2.58 -12.28
CA HIS A 15 6.05 4.01 -12.61
C HIS A 15 4.72 4.63 -12.19
N ALA A 16 3.59 3.93 -12.40
CA ALA A 16 2.27 4.38 -11.95
C ALA A 16 2.19 4.48 -10.42
N ALA A 17 2.70 3.46 -9.70
CA ALA A 17 2.78 3.47 -8.25
C ALA A 17 3.63 4.63 -7.72
N LEU A 18 4.79 4.87 -8.34
CA LEU A 18 5.68 5.98 -7.99
C LEU A 18 5.05 7.35 -8.25
N ALA A 19 4.25 7.48 -9.31
CA ALA A 19 3.51 8.72 -9.59
C ALA A 19 2.48 9.03 -8.49
N LEU A 20 1.82 8.01 -7.92
CA LEU A 20 0.87 8.19 -6.81
C LEU A 20 1.54 8.69 -5.54
N VAL A 21 2.78 8.25 -5.27
CA VAL A 21 3.56 8.64 -4.08
C VAL A 21 4.64 9.70 -4.39
N ALA A 22 4.53 10.39 -5.52
CA ALA A 22 5.47 11.43 -5.90
C ALA A 22 5.35 12.68 -5.00
N PRO A 23 6.44 13.47 -4.83
CA PRO A 23 6.37 14.74 -4.14
C PRO A 23 5.28 15.66 -4.69
N GLY A 24 4.50 16.28 -3.79
CA GLY A 24 3.36 17.14 -4.15
C GLY A 24 2.03 16.40 -4.29
N THR A 25 1.98 15.06 -4.17
CA THR A 25 0.71 14.35 -4.05
C THR A 25 0.23 14.31 -2.60
N ALA A 26 -1.11 14.27 -2.43
CA ALA A 26 -1.70 14.15 -1.11
C ALA A 26 -1.30 12.84 -0.40
N LEU A 27 -1.06 11.76 -1.15
CA LEU A 27 -0.54 10.50 -0.61
C LEU A 27 0.87 10.68 -0.06
N ARG A 28 1.76 11.35 -0.80
CA ARG A 28 3.12 11.61 -0.32
C ARG A 28 3.12 12.48 0.93
N ASP A 29 2.27 13.52 0.99
CA ASP A 29 2.13 14.35 2.19
C ASP A 29 1.68 13.55 3.42
N GLY A 30 0.80 12.57 3.22
CA GLY A 30 0.36 11.67 4.29
C GLY A 30 1.46 10.71 4.74
N ILE A 31 2.20 10.14 3.80
CA ILE A 31 3.35 9.27 4.08
C ILE A 31 4.45 10.04 4.82
N ASP A 32 4.78 11.26 4.39
CA ASP A 32 5.78 12.10 5.04
C ASP A 32 5.37 12.46 6.48
N ARG A 33 4.07 12.62 6.75
CA ARG A 33 3.57 12.79 8.13
C ARG A 33 3.78 11.56 8.99
N ILE A 34 3.56 10.36 8.44
CA ILE A 34 3.80 9.10 9.14
C ILE A 34 5.29 8.97 9.51
N VAL A 35 6.18 9.24 8.54
CA VAL A 35 7.63 9.22 8.76
C VAL A 35 8.03 10.24 9.83
N LYS A 36 7.55 11.49 9.74
CA LYS A 36 7.85 12.55 10.72
C LYS A 36 7.35 12.24 12.12
N ALA A 37 6.26 11.49 12.23
CA ALA A 37 5.72 11.04 13.51
C ALA A 37 6.47 9.82 14.08
N GLY A 38 7.44 9.27 13.35
CA GLY A 38 8.19 8.08 13.77
C GLY A 38 7.28 6.86 13.88
N MET A 39 6.39 6.66 12.91
CA MET A 39 5.43 5.55 12.91
C MET A 39 5.67 4.63 11.71
N GLY A 40 5.35 3.35 11.87
CA GLY A 40 5.27 2.40 10.76
C GLY A 40 3.92 2.44 10.06
N ALA A 41 3.87 2.07 8.78
CA ALA A 41 2.61 1.90 8.06
C ALA A 41 2.71 0.85 6.95
N LEU A 42 1.57 0.24 6.61
CA LEU A 42 1.42 -0.60 5.44
C LEU A 42 0.19 -0.13 4.65
N LEU A 43 0.39 0.40 3.46
CA LEU A 43 -0.65 0.98 2.62
C LEU A 43 -0.83 0.10 1.38
N VAL A 44 -2.06 -0.31 1.09
CA VAL A 44 -2.40 -1.02 -0.16
C VAL A 44 -3.19 -0.04 -1.03
N LEU A 45 -2.71 0.21 -2.24
CA LEU A 45 -3.34 1.12 -3.19
C LEU A 45 -4.22 0.31 -4.14
N GLY A 46 -5.49 0.17 -3.79
CA GLY A 46 -6.50 -0.58 -4.53
C GLY A 46 -7.51 -1.22 -3.59
N ASP A 47 -8.79 -0.95 -3.83
CA ASP A 47 -9.92 -1.50 -3.06
C ASP A 47 -10.69 -2.57 -3.86
N HIS A 48 -10.00 -3.27 -4.76
CA HIS A 48 -10.58 -4.36 -5.54
C HIS A 48 -11.09 -5.51 -4.64
N PRO A 49 -12.13 -6.26 -5.08
CA PRO A 49 -12.66 -7.38 -4.32
C PRO A 49 -11.61 -8.40 -3.88
N ASP A 50 -10.58 -8.62 -4.70
CA ASP A 50 -9.48 -9.54 -4.39
C ASP A 50 -8.57 -9.03 -3.25
N VAL A 51 -8.42 -7.70 -3.11
CA VAL A 51 -7.73 -7.10 -1.96
C VAL A 51 -8.60 -7.23 -0.71
N LEU A 52 -9.90 -7.01 -0.84
CA LEU A 52 -10.82 -7.08 0.28
C LEU A 52 -11.02 -8.52 0.79
N SER A 53 -10.86 -9.53 -0.06
CA SER A 53 -10.99 -10.95 0.31
C SER A 53 -9.85 -11.45 1.21
N ILE A 54 -8.66 -10.87 1.08
CA ILE A 54 -7.50 -11.17 1.93
C ILE A 54 -7.43 -10.31 3.19
N CYS A 55 -8.33 -9.34 3.36
CA CYS A 55 -8.40 -8.49 4.54
C CYS A 55 -9.15 -9.22 5.67
N SER A 56 -8.44 -9.46 6.77
CA SER A 56 -9.01 -10.00 8.00
C SER A 56 -9.07 -8.94 9.09
N GLY A 57 -10.20 -8.86 9.80
CA GLY A 57 -10.44 -7.86 10.84
C GLY A 57 -10.50 -6.42 10.31
N GLY A 58 -10.08 -5.48 11.16
CA GLY A 58 -10.15 -4.05 10.90
C GLY A 58 -11.57 -3.50 10.83
N PHE A 59 -11.71 -2.29 10.27
CA PHE A 59 -13.01 -1.65 10.09
C PHE A 59 -13.11 -0.99 8.72
N LEU A 60 -14.35 -0.96 8.22
CA LEU A 60 -14.71 -0.21 7.02
C LEU A 60 -14.83 1.26 7.39
N LEU A 61 -14.11 2.11 6.65
CA LEU A 61 -14.09 3.55 6.88
C LEU A 61 -14.84 4.30 5.77
N ASP A 62 -14.64 3.89 4.51
CA ASP A 62 -15.27 4.47 3.32
C ASP A 62 -15.32 6.01 3.34
N ALA A 63 -14.19 6.64 3.63
CA ALA A 63 -14.11 8.08 3.83
C ALA A 63 -13.09 8.73 2.90
N ALA A 64 -13.35 9.98 2.52
CA ALA A 64 -12.44 10.78 1.72
C ALA A 64 -11.03 10.82 2.33
N TYR A 65 -10.03 10.68 1.47
CA TYR A 65 -8.64 10.70 1.84
C TYR A 65 -8.25 12.09 2.37
N SER A 66 -7.47 12.12 3.45
CA SER A 66 -6.71 13.30 3.83
C SER A 66 -5.38 12.88 4.46
N PRO A 67 -4.31 13.68 4.29
CA PRO A 67 -3.00 13.37 4.88
C PRO A 67 -3.07 13.19 6.40
N GLN A 68 -3.88 14.01 7.07
CA GLN A 68 -4.08 13.92 8.52
C GLN A 68 -4.79 12.64 8.92
N ARG A 69 -5.85 12.25 8.20
CA ARG A 69 -6.57 11.00 8.47
C ARG A 69 -5.65 9.79 8.27
N LEU A 70 -4.84 9.79 7.21
CA LEU A 70 -3.87 8.73 6.99
C LEU A 70 -2.89 8.60 8.16
N SER A 71 -2.31 9.72 8.63
CA SER A 71 -1.38 9.71 9.75
C SER A 71 -2.01 9.26 11.08
N GLU A 72 -3.28 9.61 11.32
CA GLU A 72 -3.99 9.15 12.51
C GLU A 72 -4.27 7.65 12.48
N LEU A 73 -4.66 7.11 11.33
CA LEU A 73 -4.91 5.67 11.15
C LEU A 73 -3.62 4.86 11.21
N ALA A 74 -2.50 5.43 10.78
CA ALA A 74 -1.18 4.79 10.85
C ALA A 74 -0.65 4.61 12.28
N LYS A 75 -1.27 5.26 13.28
CA LYS A 75 -1.00 4.98 14.71
C LYS A 75 -1.46 3.58 15.13
N MET A 76 -2.35 2.97 14.35
CA MET A 76 -2.88 1.65 14.62
C MET A 76 -2.03 0.57 13.95
N ASP A 77 -2.00 -0.62 14.55
CA ASP A 77 -1.31 -1.79 14.00
C ASP A 77 -2.12 -2.43 12.88
N GLY A 78 -1.62 -2.35 11.64
CA GLY A 78 -2.22 -3.07 10.52
C GLY A 78 -1.94 -2.42 9.18
N ALA A 79 -2.70 -2.84 8.18
CA ALA A 79 -2.71 -2.22 6.88
C ALA A 79 -3.87 -1.23 6.72
N ILE A 80 -3.68 -0.28 5.81
CA ILE A 80 -4.67 0.71 5.40
C ILE A 80 -4.93 0.48 3.90
N ILE A 81 -6.19 0.31 3.54
CA ILE A 81 -6.61 0.12 2.15
C ILE A 81 -7.09 1.46 1.61
N ILE A 82 -6.45 1.92 0.55
CA ILE A 82 -6.75 3.16 -0.14
C ILE A 82 -7.35 2.78 -1.51
N SER A 83 -8.29 3.57 -2.01
CA SER A 83 -8.82 3.37 -3.37
C SER A 83 -7.72 3.50 -4.43
N THR A 84 -7.92 2.90 -5.59
CA THR A 84 -6.93 2.88 -6.69
C THR A 84 -6.52 4.28 -7.17
N ASP A 85 -7.42 5.26 -7.06
CA ASP A 85 -7.20 6.67 -7.40
C ASP A 85 -6.59 7.51 -6.26
N GLY A 86 -6.40 6.93 -5.06
CA GLY A 86 -5.88 7.63 -3.89
C GLY A 86 -6.87 8.59 -3.22
N ALA A 87 -8.12 8.65 -3.68
CA ALA A 87 -9.10 9.64 -3.22
C ALA A 87 -9.82 9.24 -1.92
N ARG A 88 -9.79 7.97 -1.53
CA ARG A 88 -10.58 7.42 -0.43
C ARG A 88 -9.82 6.38 0.38
N ILE A 89 -10.09 6.32 1.67
CA ILE A 89 -9.64 5.24 2.56
C ILE A 89 -10.81 4.27 2.75
N ALA A 90 -10.67 3.08 2.18
CA ALA A 90 -11.71 2.05 2.22
C ALA A 90 -11.75 1.35 3.58
N ARG A 91 -10.59 0.92 4.09
CA ARG A 91 -10.44 0.19 5.35
C ARG A 91 -9.16 0.57 6.07
N ALA A 92 -9.16 0.38 7.38
CA ALA A 92 -7.98 0.57 8.22
C ALA A 92 -7.90 -0.52 9.30
N ASN A 93 -6.72 -0.65 9.90
CA ASN A 93 -6.45 -1.65 10.95
C ASN A 93 -6.72 -3.08 10.49
N VAL A 94 -6.50 -3.37 9.20
CA VAL A 94 -6.75 -4.73 8.63
C VAL A 94 -5.47 -5.56 8.68
N HIS A 95 -5.62 -6.86 8.94
CA HIS A 95 -4.55 -7.83 8.75
C HIS A 95 -4.66 -8.44 7.36
N LEU A 96 -3.58 -8.34 6.58
CA LEU A 96 -3.52 -8.93 5.24
C LEU A 96 -3.05 -10.39 5.35
N VAL A 97 -3.82 -11.30 4.78
CA VAL A 97 -3.52 -12.73 4.71
C VAL A 97 -3.31 -13.13 3.23
N PRO A 98 -2.16 -12.77 2.63
CA PRO A 98 -1.86 -13.13 1.25
C PRO A 98 -1.56 -14.63 1.12
N ASP A 99 -1.55 -15.13 -0.12
CA ASP A 99 -1.21 -16.51 -0.42
C ASP A 99 0.20 -16.88 0.12
N PRO A 100 0.31 -17.88 1.02
CA PRO A 100 1.58 -18.27 1.62
C PRO A 100 2.55 -18.94 0.64
N THR A 101 2.07 -19.41 -0.51
CA THR A 101 2.88 -20.11 -1.54
C THR A 101 3.71 -19.15 -2.38
N VAL A 102 3.40 -17.85 -2.36
CA VAL A 102 4.17 -16.84 -3.09
C VAL A 102 5.54 -16.66 -2.44
N ALA A 103 6.58 -16.96 -3.22
CA ALA A 103 7.97 -16.77 -2.84
C ALA A 103 8.25 -15.29 -2.60
N THR A 104 8.99 -14.99 -1.53
CA THR A 104 9.33 -13.62 -1.11
C THR A 104 10.81 -13.57 -0.78
N SER A 105 11.45 -12.48 -1.18
CA SER A 105 12.88 -12.23 -0.93
C SER A 105 13.11 -11.44 0.36
N GLU A 106 12.03 -10.92 0.97
CA GLU A 106 12.07 -10.08 2.17
C GLU A 106 12.19 -10.90 3.47
N THR A 107 12.93 -10.40 4.44
CA THR A 107 13.20 -11.10 5.71
C THR A 107 12.22 -10.74 6.84
N GLY A 108 11.52 -9.60 6.77
CA GLY A 108 10.55 -9.14 7.78
C GLY A 108 9.10 -9.51 7.49
N THR A 109 8.30 -9.89 8.50
CA THR A 109 6.89 -10.30 8.35
C THR A 109 6.05 -9.27 7.59
N ARG A 110 6.16 -7.98 7.96
CA ARG A 110 5.45 -6.86 7.28
C ARG A 110 5.88 -6.70 5.82
N HIS A 111 7.18 -6.80 5.54
CA HIS A 111 7.73 -6.67 4.19
C HIS A 111 7.37 -7.88 3.30
N ARG A 112 7.41 -9.10 3.85
CA ARG A 112 6.94 -10.32 3.16
C ARG A 112 5.47 -10.21 2.80
N THR A 113 4.64 -9.74 3.72
CA THR A 113 3.22 -9.51 3.43
C THR A 113 3.05 -8.47 2.34
N ALA A 114 3.79 -7.36 2.38
CA ALA A 114 3.73 -6.32 1.36
C ALA A 114 4.10 -6.84 -0.04
N GLU A 115 5.23 -7.54 -0.16
CA GLU A 115 5.70 -8.12 -1.43
C GLU A 115 4.72 -9.17 -1.95
N ARG A 116 4.23 -10.06 -1.08
CA ARG A 116 3.24 -11.09 -1.48
C ARG A 116 1.93 -10.50 -1.94
N VAL A 117 1.41 -9.48 -1.26
CA VAL A 117 0.16 -8.81 -1.68
C VAL A 117 0.36 -8.16 -3.04
N ALA A 118 1.47 -7.46 -3.24
CA ALA A 118 1.78 -6.82 -4.51
C ALA A 118 1.94 -7.83 -5.66
N LEU A 119 2.59 -8.97 -5.41
CA LEU A 119 2.79 -10.03 -6.40
C LEU A 119 1.50 -10.82 -6.70
N SER A 120 0.73 -11.18 -5.66
CA SER A 120 -0.45 -12.03 -5.81
C SER A 120 -1.61 -11.29 -6.49
N LEU A 121 -1.79 -10.01 -6.14
CA LEU A 121 -2.95 -9.22 -6.56
C LEU A 121 -2.60 -8.18 -7.62
N GLY A 122 -1.32 -7.98 -7.93
CA GLY A 122 -0.88 -6.98 -8.91
C GLY A 122 -1.15 -5.53 -8.49
N VAL A 123 -1.39 -5.28 -7.20
CA VAL A 123 -1.70 -3.95 -6.66
C VAL A 123 -0.45 -3.29 -6.06
N PRO A 124 -0.29 -1.97 -6.16
CA PRO A 124 0.80 -1.29 -5.48
C PRO A 124 0.66 -1.33 -3.96
N VAL A 125 1.76 -1.65 -3.28
CA VAL A 125 1.83 -1.65 -1.82
C VAL A 125 2.96 -0.74 -1.36
N VAL A 126 2.71 0.10 -0.37
CA VAL A 126 3.70 1.02 0.21
C VAL A 126 3.91 0.63 1.67
N SER A 127 5.15 0.39 2.08
CA SER A 127 5.50 0.16 3.48
C SER A 127 6.37 1.30 3.99
N VAL A 128 6.05 1.82 5.18
CA VAL A 128 6.87 2.80 5.91
C VAL A 128 7.50 2.10 7.11
N SER A 129 8.82 2.18 7.22
CA SER A 129 9.59 1.63 8.33
C SER A 129 9.69 2.67 9.45
N GLU A 130 9.25 2.28 10.65
CA GLU A 130 9.37 3.08 11.87
C GLU A 130 10.84 3.31 12.26
N GLU A 131 11.64 2.25 12.28
CA GLU A 131 13.03 2.28 12.76
C GLU A 131 13.97 3.02 11.81
N MET A 132 13.79 2.82 10.50
CA MET A 132 14.72 3.32 9.49
C MET A 132 14.23 4.58 8.78
N SER A 133 12.99 5.04 9.05
CA SER A 133 12.36 6.17 8.34
C SER A 133 12.38 6.03 6.80
N VAL A 134 12.37 4.80 6.29
CA VAL A 134 12.40 4.52 4.84
C VAL A 134 11.03 4.12 4.32
N ILE A 135 10.74 4.58 3.11
CA ILE A 135 9.51 4.27 2.39
C ILE A 135 9.87 3.28 1.28
N ASN A 136 9.21 2.12 1.25
CA ASN A 136 9.36 1.14 0.17
C ASN A 136 8.06 1.02 -0.61
N VAL A 137 8.16 1.02 -1.93
CA VAL A 137 7.04 0.80 -2.85
C VAL A 137 7.25 -0.53 -3.57
N TYR A 138 6.24 -1.39 -3.53
CA TYR A 138 6.21 -2.69 -4.19
C TYR A 138 5.13 -2.66 -5.27
N ALA A 139 5.52 -2.85 -6.53
CA ALA A 139 4.60 -2.88 -7.66
C ALA A 139 5.23 -3.63 -8.84
N GLY A 140 4.44 -4.39 -9.60
CA GLY A 140 4.93 -5.10 -10.79
C GLY A 140 6.06 -6.11 -10.52
N GLY A 141 6.14 -6.66 -9.30
CA GLY A 141 7.24 -7.54 -8.88
C GLY A 141 8.58 -6.83 -8.65
N MET A 142 8.57 -5.49 -8.60
CA MET A 142 9.74 -4.66 -8.31
C MET A 142 9.56 -3.94 -6.97
N LYS A 143 10.68 -3.67 -6.31
CA LYS A 143 10.75 -2.85 -5.09
C LYS A 143 11.55 -1.59 -5.39
N ARG A 144 11.02 -0.43 -4.98
CA ARG A 144 11.73 0.85 -4.99
C ARG A 144 11.71 1.47 -3.60
N GLN A 145 12.90 1.70 -3.04
CA GLN A 145 13.05 2.50 -1.84
C GLN A 145 13.09 3.99 -2.19
N LEU A 146 12.34 4.78 -1.42
CA LEU A 146 12.31 6.24 -1.49
C LEU A 146 12.93 6.82 -0.22
N HIS A 147 13.50 8.02 -0.37
CA HIS A 147 14.00 8.86 0.72
C HIS A 147 13.02 10.00 1.01
#